data_AF-A0A970VRS3-F1
#
_entry.id   AF-A0A970VRS3-F1
#
_cell.length_a   1.000
_cell.length_b   1.000
_cell.length_c   1.000
_cell.angle_alpha   90.00
_cell.angle_beta   90.00
_cell.angle_gamma   90.00
#
_symmetry.space_group_name_H-M   'P 1'
#
loop_
_entity.id
_entity.type
_entity.pdbx_description
1 polymer ?
#
loop_
_entity_poly.entity_id
_entity_poly.type
_entity_poly.pdbx_seq_one_letter_code
_entity_poly.pdbx_strand_id
1 'polypeptide(L)'
;MALASSIELEKLIEKKHDQKIIIVTGKGGVGKTVTACAIAAHTSKSGSKTLLVTTDPAAHIGYVLNEKVGSEIAKVINVPNEPLLCID
;
A
#
# COMPACT_ATOMS: atom_id res chain seq x y z
N MET A 1 16.53 -0.57 14.21
CA MET A 1 15.73 0.66 14.08
C MET A 1 14.47 0.51 13.19
N ALA A 2 14.10 -0.71 12.73
CA ALA A 2 12.89 -0.95 11.93
C ALA A 2 11.63 -1.27 12.76
N LEU A 3 11.79 -1.91 13.93
CA LEU A 3 10.67 -2.39 14.75
C LEU A 3 9.67 -1.29 15.17
N ALA A 4 10.14 -0.07 15.48
CA ALA A 4 9.26 1.00 15.96
C ALA A 4 8.26 1.47 14.89
N SER A 5 8.66 1.47 13.61
CA SER A 5 7.77 1.88 12.50
C SER A 5 6.74 0.80 12.13
N SER A 6 7.11 -0.48 12.28
CA SER A 6 6.19 -1.61 12.05
C SER A 6 5.08 -1.65 13.10
N ILE A 7 5.39 -1.38 14.37
CA ILE A 7 4.41 -1.36 15.48
C ILE A 7 3.38 -0.22 15.32
N GLU A 8 3.78 0.95 14.82
CA GLU A 8 2.85 2.06 14.53
C GLU A 8 1.89 1.71 13.39
N LEU A 9 2.39 1.02 12.35
CA LEU A 9 1.60 0.58 11.21
C LEU A 9 0.58 -0.50 11.61
N GLU A 10 1.01 -1.46 12.43
CA GLU A 10 0.15 -2.51 12.97
C GLU A 10 -1.00 -1.91 13.78
N LYS A 11 -0.73 -0.95 14.67
CA LYS A 11 -1.79 -0.23 15.41
C LYS A 11 -2.77 0.52 14.50
N LEU A 12 -2.31 1.07 13.39
CA LEU A 12 -3.18 1.76 12.42
C LEU A 12 -4.13 0.77 11.73
N ILE A 13 -3.65 -0.44 11.44
CA ILE A 13 -4.39 -1.48 10.72
C ILE A 13 -5.29 -2.28 11.66
N GLU A 14 -4.79 -2.74 12.82
CA GLU A 14 -5.54 -3.52 13.82
C GLU A 14 -6.75 -2.75 14.38
N LYS A 15 -6.62 -1.44 14.59
CA LYS A 15 -7.71 -0.63 15.18
C LYS A 15 -8.89 -0.43 14.23
N LYS A 16 -8.79 -0.92 12.98
CA LYS A 16 -9.70 -0.60 11.88
C LYS A 16 -10.12 -1.85 11.07
N HIS A 17 -10.19 -3.04 11.67
CA HIS A 17 -10.58 -4.29 10.96
C HIS A 17 -11.90 -4.20 10.14
N ASP A 18 -12.79 -3.23 10.41
CA ASP A 18 -14.01 -2.97 9.62
C ASP A 18 -13.87 -1.87 8.54
N GLN A 19 -12.76 -1.12 8.50
CA GLN A 19 -12.57 -0.10 7.47
C GLN A 19 -12.11 -0.72 6.15
N LYS A 20 -12.97 -0.59 5.14
CA LYS A 20 -12.72 -1.08 3.79
C LYS A 20 -11.83 -0.14 2.95
N ILE A 21 -11.53 1.07 3.45
CA ILE A 21 -10.82 2.11 2.68
C ILE A 21 -9.85 2.87 3.61
N ILE A 22 -8.59 2.96 3.18
CA ILE A 22 -7.55 3.79 3.79
C ILE A 22 -7.13 4.86 2.76
N ILE A 23 -7.19 6.13 3.15
CA ILE A 23 -6.79 7.25 2.29
C ILE A 23 -5.52 7.87 2.88
N VAL A 24 -4.46 7.94 2.07
CA VAL A 24 -3.20 8.60 2.43
C VAL A 24 -3.14 9.96 1.74
N THR A 25 -3.17 11.04 2.52
CA THR A 25 -3.14 12.43 2.02
C THR A 25 -2.10 13.27 2.76
N GLY A 26 -1.79 14.47 2.25
CA GLY A 26 -0.74 15.35 2.77
C GLY A 26 -0.03 16.17 1.70
N LYS A 27 0.86 17.06 2.14
CA LYS A 27 1.64 17.97 1.28
C LYS A 27 2.52 17.21 0.27
N GLY A 28 3.00 17.90 -0.77
CA GLY A 28 3.97 17.32 -1.72
C GLY A 28 5.26 16.88 -1.01
N GLY A 29 5.85 15.75 -1.43
CA GLY A 29 7.15 15.29 -0.93
C GLY A 29 7.18 14.63 0.46
N VAL A 30 6.06 14.52 1.19
CA VAL A 30 6.03 13.94 2.55
C VAL A 30 6.03 12.40 2.59
N GLY A 31 6.17 11.72 1.45
CA GLY A 31 6.26 10.26 1.37
C GLY A 31 4.93 9.50 1.24
N LYS A 32 3.83 10.17 0.86
CA LYS A 32 2.49 9.54 0.73
C LYS A 32 2.48 8.24 -0.07
N THR A 33 3.10 8.25 -1.25
CA THR A 33 3.17 7.10 -2.16
C THR A 33 3.86 5.92 -1.50
N VAL A 34 4.97 6.17 -0.83
CA VAL A 34 5.74 5.14 -0.10
C VAL A 34 4.91 4.58 1.06
N THR A 35 4.27 5.46 1.84
CA THR A 35 3.40 5.05 2.95
C THR A 35 2.22 4.22 2.47
N ALA A 36 1.55 4.61 1.38
CA ALA A 36 0.43 3.87 0.79
C ALA A 36 0.87 2.48 0.31
N CYS A 37 2.01 2.37 -0.37
CA CYS A 37 2.58 1.09 -0.80
C CYS A 37 2.92 0.19 0.40
N ALA A 38 3.52 0.75 1.45
CA ALA A 38 3.87 0.01 2.66
C ALA A 38 2.64 -0.52 3.41
N ILE A 39 1.60 0.31 3.55
CA ILE A 39 0.30 -0.11 4.12
C ILE A 39 -0.28 -1.25 3.28
N ALA A 40 -0.37 -1.08 1.97
CA ALA A 40 -1.00 -2.05 1.09
C ALA A 40 -0.25 -3.41 1.09
N ALA A 41 1.08 -3.37 1.02
CA ALA A 41 1.91 -4.57 1.11
C ALA A 41 1.76 -5.28 2.46
N HIS A 42 1.71 -4.53 3.57
CA HIS A 42 1.51 -5.13 4.90
C HIS A 42 0.11 -5.75 5.03
N THR A 43 -0.95 -5.03 4.65
CA THR A 43 -2.33 -5.53 4.73
C THR A 43 -2.55 -6.78 3.87
N SER A 44 -1.99 -6.78 2.65
CA SER A 44 -2.00 -7.96 1.77
C SER A 44 -1.22 -9.13 2.36
N LYS A 45 -0.04 -8.88 2.93
CA LYS A 45 0.76 -9.90 3.62
C LYS A 45 0.02 -10.49 4.82
N SER A 46 -0.81 -9.72 5.50
CA SER A 46 -1.64 -10.17 6.62
C SER A 46 -2.89 -10.95 6.18
N GLY A 47 -3.01 -11.31 4.89
CA GLY A 47 -4.08 -12.15 4.35
C GLY A 47 -5.36 -11.39 4.00
N SER A 48 -5.31 -10.06 3.95
CA SER A 48 -6.46 -9.25 3.54
C SER A 48 -6.41 -8.94 2.05
N LYS A 49 -7.54 -9.12 1.35
CA LYS A 49 -7.68 -8.71 -0.05
C LYS A 49 -7.47 -7.21 -0.16
N THR A 50 -6.41 -6.80 -0.85
CA THR A 50 -5.95 -5.42 -0.86
C THR A 50 -5.82 -4.90 -2.29
N LEU A 51 -6.42 -3.74 -2.55
CA LEU A 51 -6.26 -2.97 -3.79
C LEU A 51 -5.62 -1.62 -3.44
N LEU A 52 -4.43 -1.36 -3.97
CA LEU A 52 -3.78 -0.06 -3.95
C LEU A 52 -4.19 0.73 -5.18
N VAL A 53 -4.72 1.93 -4.96
CA VAL A 53 -5.13 2.86 -6.01
C VAL A 53 -4.38 4.17 -5.79
N THR A 54 -3.74 4.71 -6.82
CA THR A 54 -3.34 6.12 -6.83
C THR A 54 -4.25 6.91 -7.77
N THR A 55 -4.43 8.18 -7.46
CA THR A 55 -5.08 9.16 -8.35
C THR A 55 -4.14 10.31 -8.70
N ASP A 56 -2.87 10.22 -8.26
CA ASP A 56 -1.84 11.21 -8.50
C ASP A 56 -1.13 10.87 -9.83
N PRO A 57 -1.24 11.72 -10.87
CA PRO A 57 -0.60 11.48 -12.17
C PRO A 57 0.93 11.37 -12.09
N ALA A 58 1.55 11.90 -11.03
CA ALA A 58 2.99 11.84 -10.80
C ALA A 58 3.39 10.69 -9.87
N ALA A 59 2.44 9.92 -9.33
CA ALA A 59 2.77 8.74 -8.55
C ALA A 59 3.22 7.62 -9.48
N HIS A 60 4.37 7.04 -9.16
CA HIS A 60 4.90 5.86 -9.83
C HIS A 60 4.93 4.72 -8.82
N ILE A 61 3.76 4.18 -8.45
CA ILE A 61 3.72 3.09 -7.46
C ILE A 61 4.45 1.86 -7.97
N GLY A 62 4.48 1.64 -9.29
CA GLY A 62 5.32 0.63 -9.93
C GLY A 62 6.81 0.78 -9.62
N TYR A 63 7.34 2.01 -9.51
CA TYR A 63 8.74 2.22 -9.11
C TYR A 63 8.98 1.85 -7.64
N VAL A 64 8.04 2.19 -6.76
CA VAL A 64 8.13 1.85 -5.32
C VAL A 64 8.02 0.35 -5.09
N LEU A 65 7.13 -0.30 -5.84
CA LEU A 65 6.86 -1.73 -5.75
C LEU A 65 7.83 -2.58 -6.58
N ASN A 66 8.63 -1.95 -7.43
CA ASN A 66 9.48 -2.60 -8.43
C ASN A 66 8.69 -3.56 -9.35
N GLU A 67 7.54 -3.10 -9.83
CA GLU A 67 6.58 -3.84 -10.64
C GLU A 67 6.04 -2.98 -11.79
N LYS A 68 5.55 -3.62 -12.85
CA LYS A 68 4.86 -2.89 -13.94
C LYS A 68 3.39 -2.67 -13.55
N VAL A 69 3.08 -1.44 -13.15
CA VAL A 69 1.72 -1.00 -12.84
C VAL A 69 1.29 0.08 -13.85
N GLY A 70 0.01 0.11 -14.19
CA GLY A 70 -0.59 1.09 -15.08
C GLY A 70 -2.08 1.21 -14.79
N SER A 71 -2.84 1.70 -15.76
CA SER A 71 -4.29 1.97 -15.60
C SER A 71 -5.18 0.73 -15.58
N GLU A 72 -4.60 -0.46 -15.63
CA GLU A 72 -5.29 -1.73 -15.43
C GLU A 72 -4.82 -2.38 -14.13
N ILE A 73 -5.69 -3.18 -13.52
CA ILE A 73 -5.36 -3.91 -12.29
C ILE A 73 -4.19 -4.86 -12.56
N ALA A 74 -3.05 -4.58 -11.93
CA ALA A 74 -1.86 -5.42 -11.95
C ALA A 74 -1.69 -6.14 -10.61
N LYS A 75 -1.16 -7.36 -10.65
CA LYS A 75 -0.82 -8.15 -9.46
C LYS A 75 0.66 -7.98 -9.14
N VAL A 76 0.97 -7.61 -7.90
CA VAL A 76 2.32 -7.62 -7.35
C VAL A 76 2.65 -9.04 -6.89
N ILE A 77 3.70 -9.63 -7.46
CA ILE A 77 3.99 -11.07 -7.29
C ILE A 77 4.73 -11.40 -5.99
N ASN A 78 5.27 -10.39 -5.31
CA ASN A 78 6.22 -10.60 -4.21
C ASN A 78 5.61 -10.42 -2.79
N VAL A 79 4.30 -10.55 -2.65
CA VAL A 79 3.63 -10.48 -1.34
C VAL A 79 3.21 -11.89 -0.88
N PRO A 80 3.62 -12.36 0.31
CA PRO A 80 3.17 -13.65 0.85
C PRO A 80 1.67 -13.66 1.11
N ASN A 81 1.05 -14.84 1.06
CA ASN A 81 -0.36 -15.12 1.38
C ASN A 81 -1.36 -14.65 0.31
N GLU A 82 -1.78 -13.38 0.36
CA GLU A 82 -2.76 -12.82 -0.59
C GLU A 82 -2.06 -11.88 -1.56
N PRO A 83 -2.47 -11.88 -2.84
CA PRO A 83 -1.86 -11.03 -3.85
C PRO A 83 -2.29 -9.57 -3.68
N LEU A 84 -1.31 -8.67 -3.66
CA LEU A 84 -1.56 -7.24 -3.70
C LEU A 84 -1.93 -6.85 -5.14
N LEU A 85 -3.07 -6.20 -5.30
CA LEU A 85 -3.52 -5.62 -6.56
C LEU A 85 -3.23 -4.12 -6.58
N CYS A 86 -2.83 -3.59 -7.73
CA CYS A 86 -2.48 -2.17 -7.90
C CYS A 86 -3.06 -1.60 -9.19
N ILE A 87 -3.40 -0.32 -9.17
CA ILE A 87 -3.77 0.49 -10.34
C ILE A 87 -3.18 1.90 -10.18
N ASP A 88 -2.53 2.36 -11.24
CA ASP A 88 -2.01 3.73 -11.41
C ASP A 88 -3.01 4.63 -12.14
#